data_AF-A0A0A2JWP7-F1
#
_entry.id   AF-A0A0A2JWP7-F1
#
_cell.length_a   1.000
_cell.length_b   1.000
_cell.length_c   1.000
_cell.angle_alpha   90.00
_cell.angle_beta   90.00
_cell.angle_gamma   90.00
#
_symmetry.space_group_name_H-M   'P 1'
#
loop_
_entity.id
_entity.type
_entity.pdbx_description
1 polymer ?
#
loop_
_entity_poly.entity_id
_entity_poly.type
_entity_poly.pdbx_seq_one_letter_code
_entity_poly.pdbx_strand_id
1 'polypeptide(L)'
;MARTKSPSKAGKSPSKPKEPKESDVKRQLLFLWACHKLSDVQVDIPAVAKHFGIKNNAARMRFERLKKSLDKMEASAKHDDDHKPQSKEQTDEANTEDEGDAMSD
;
A
#
# COMPACT_ATOMS: atom_id res chain seq x y z
N MET A 1 33.27 -54.39 -14.38
CA MET A 1 32.67 -53.50 -15.39
C MET A 1 31.52 -52.72 -14.75
N ALA A 2 31.53 -51.39 -14.96
CA ALA A 2 30.49 -50.36 -14.76
C ALA A 2 29.60 -50.35 -13.49
N ARG A 3 29.94 -49.45 -12.55
CA ARG A 3 29.02 -48.85 -11.57
C ARG A 3 28.24 -47.74 -12.27
N THR A 4 26.96 -47.95 -12.58
CA THR A 4 26.10 -46.91 -13.17
C THR A 4 25.69 -45.91 -12.08
N LYS A 5 26.35 -44.74 -12.06
CA LYS A 5 25.85 -43.55 -11.37
C LYS A 5 24.74 -42.91 -12.21
N SER A 6 23.51 -42.95 -11.74
CA SER A 6 22.43 -42.10 -12.25
C SER A 6 22.50 -40.71 -11.57
N PRO A 7 22.53 -39.61 -12.32
CA PRO A 7 22.55 -38.27 -11.73
C PRO A 7 21.14 -37.84 -11.32
N SER A 8 21.01 -37.57 -10.02
CA SER A 8 20.23 -36.50 -9.38
C SER A 8 19.14 -35.80 -10.23
N LYS A 9 17.88 -36.24 -10.10
CA LYS A 9 16.74 -35.32 -10.19
C LYS A 9 16.57 -34.67 -8.81
N ALA A 10 17.43 -33.71 -8.51
CA ALA A 10 17.18 -32.77 -7.43
C ALA A 10 15.87 -32.03 -7.78
N GLY A 11 14.87 -32.22 -6.93
CA GLY A 11 13.57 -31.58 -7.07
C GLY A 11 13.73 -30.09 -7.24
N LYS A 12 12.85 -29.49 -8.05
CA LYS A 12 12.66 -28.05 -8.11
C LYS A 12 12.42 -27.58 -6.68
N SER A 13 13.45 -27.00 -6.05
CA SER A 13 13.31 -26.29 -4.80
C SER A 13 12.17 -25.29 -4.97
N PRO A 14 11.20 -25.20 -4.04
CA PRO A 14 10.17 -24.18 -4.12
C PRO A 14 10.90 -22.84 -4.13
N SER A 15 10.80 -22.14 -5.25
CA SER A 15 11.34 -20.80 -5.41
C SER A 15 10.87 -19.98 -4.23
N LYS A 16 11.81 -19.36 -3.51
CA LYS A 16 11.53 -18.48 -2.38
C LYS A 16 10.37 -17.54 -2.74
N PRO A 17 9.43 -17.27 -1.81
CA PRO A 17 8.32 -16.36 -2.07
C PRO A 17 8.90 -15.04 -2.58
N LYS A 18 8.58 -14.73 -3.84
CA LYS A 18 8.96 -13.47 -4.46
C LYS A 18 8.19 -12.40 -3.70
N GLU A 19 8.90 -11.48 -3.05
CA GLU A 19 8.26 -10.35 -2.39
C GLU A 19 7.31 -9.68 -3.39
N PRO A 20 6.05 -9.41 -2.98
CA PRO A 20 5.08 -8.79 -3.88
C PRO A 20 5.65 -7.50 -4.43
N LYS A 21 5.58 -7.30 -5.75
CA LYS A 21 5.93 -6.00 -6.32
C LYS A 21 4.92 -4.98 -5.79
N GLU A 22 5.37 -3.75 -5.54
CA GLU A 22 4.49 -2.63 -5.15
C GLU A 22 3.29 -2.46 -6.10
N SER A 23 3.48 -2.72 -7.39
CA SER A 23 2.40 -2.72 -8.39
C SER A 23 1.33 -3.78 -8.13
N ASP A 24 1.74 -4.96 -7.65
CA ASP A 24 0.83 -6.06 -7.36
C ASP A 24 0.00 -5.76 -6.10
N VAL A 25 0.62 -5.18 -5.07
CA VAL A 25 -0.08 -4.74 -3.85
C VAL A 25 -1.09 -3.64 -4.18
N LYS A 26 -0.73 -2.66 -5.02
CA LYS A 26 -1.66 -1.63 -5.49
C LYS A 26 -2.86 -2.23 -6.25
N ARG A 27 -2.62 -3.18 -7.16
CA ARG A 27 -3.69 -3.86 -7.90
C ARG A 27 -4.61 -4.65 -6.96
N GLN A 28 -4.05 -5.38 -6.00
CA GLN A 28 -4.83 -6.11 -4.99
C GLN A 28 -5.68 -5.17 -4.13
N LEU A 29 -5.11 -4.03 -3.73
CA LEU A 29 -5.80 -3.02 -2.94
C LEU A 29 -6.97 -2.38 -3.70
N LEU A 30 -6.78 -2.04 -4.98
CA LEU A 30 -7.85 -1.55 -5.85
C LEU A 30 -8.96 -2.59 -6.04
N PHE A 31 -8.61 -3.86 -6.20
CA PHE A 31 -9.59 -4.94 -6.30
C PHE A 31 -10.42 -5.08 -5.02
N LEU A 32 -9.78 -5.06 -3.85
CA LEU A 32 -10.49 -5.08 -2.56
C LEU A 32 -11.41 -3.85 -2.40
N TRP A 33 -10.95 -2.68 -2.84
CA TRP A 33 -11.75 -1.45 -2.82
C TRP A 33 -13.00 -1.56 -3.71
N ALA A 34 -12.86 -2.16 -4.90
CA ALA A 34 -13.99 -2.43 -5.78
C ALA A 34 -15.00 -3.40 -5.12
N CYS A 35 -14.53 -4.48 -4.50
CA CYS A 35 -15.39 -5.38 -3.73
C CYS A 35 -16.14 -4.66 -2.61
N HIS A 36 -15.47 -3.77 -1.88
CA HIS A 36 -16.10 -2.96 -0.84
C HIS A 36 -17.19 -2.04 -1.43
N LYS A 37 -16.94 -1.38 -2.56
CA LYS A 37 -17.94 -0.51 -3.21
C LYS A 37 -19.17 -1.27 -3.70
N LEU A 38 -18.99 -2.50 -4.21
CA LEU A 38 -20.07 -3.30 -4.79
C LEU A 38 -20.89 -4.08 -3.75
N SER A 39 -20.39 -4.23 -2.52
CA SER A 39 -21.02 -5.03 -1.48
C SER A 39 -21.86 -4.21 -0.48
N ASP A 40 -21.86 -2.87 -0.59
CA ASP A 40 -22.52 -1.96 0.35
C ASP A 40 -22.19 -2.20 1.84
N VAL A 41 -21.04 -2.85 2.12
CA VAL A 41 -20.59 -3.13 3.49
C VAL A 41 -19.97 -1.87 4.09
N GLN A 42 -20.35 -1.56 5.33
CA GLN A 42 -19.73 -0.49 6.11
C GLN A 42 -18.61 -1.02 7.00
N VAL A 43 -17.52 -0.25 7.11
CA VAL A 43 -16.43 -0.58 8.04
C VAL A 43 -16.83 -0.22 9.48
N ASP A 44 -16.79 -1.19 10.37
CA ASP A 44 -16.98 -0.99 11.82
C ASP A 44 -15.75 -0.28 12.42
N ILE A 45 -15.81 1.05 12.47
CA ILE A 45 -14.74 1.89 13.01
C ILE A 45 -14.42 1.56 14.49
N PRO A 46 -15.39 1.38 15.40
CA PRO A 46 -15.11 0.91 16.76
C PRO A 46 -14.33 -0.41 16.84
N ALA A 47 -14.71 -1.42 16.03
CA ALA A 47 -13.99 -2.68 16.01
C ALA A 47 -12.55 -2.52 15.51
N VAL A 48 -12.35 -1.72 14.45
CA VAL A 48 -11.02 -1.38 13.92
C VAL A 48 -10.19 -0.63 14.97
N ALA A 49 -10.77 0.36 15.64
CA ALA A 49 -10.11 1.12 16.68
C ALA A 49 -9.64 0.22 17.83
N LYS A 50 -10.49 -0.71 18.28
CA LYS A 50 -10.14 -1.72 19.29
C LYS A 50 -9.03 -2.65 18.80
N HIS A 51 -9.08 -3.11 17.56
CA HIS A 51 -8.07 -3.99 16.98
C HIS A 51 -6.68 -3.35 16.95
N PHE A 52 -6.61 -2.07 16.56
CA PHE A 52 -5.35 -1.33 16.48
C PHE A 52 -4.95 -0.60 17.77
N GLY A 53 -5.76 -0.68 18.83
CA GLY A 53 -5.50 0.02 20.09
C GLY A 53 -5.49 1.55 19.96
N ILE A 54 -6.25 2.11 19.02
CA ILE A 54 -6.33 3.56 18.76
C ILE A 54 -7.70 4.12 19.14
N LYS A 55 -7.80 5.45 19.26
CA LYS A 55 -9.08 6.13 19.47
C LYS A 55 -9.98 5.99 18.24
N ASN A 56 -11.30 5.91 18.44
CA ASN A 56 -12.29 5.85 17.36
C ASN A 56 -12.12 6.98 16.33
N ASN A 57 -11.87 8.21 16.79
CA ASN A 57 -11.66 9.34 15.89
C ASN A 57 -10.38 9.15 15.04
N ALA A 58 -9.31 8.62 15.62
CA ALA A 58 -8.10 8.32 14.88
C ALA A 58 -8.33 7.23 13.81
N ALA A 59 -9.08 6.17 14.14
CA ALA A 59 -9.46 5.14 13.18
C ALA A 59 -10.31 5.70 12.03
N ARG A 60 -11.30 6.56 12.35
CA ARG A 60 -12.12 7.26 11.34
C ARG A 60 -11.26 8.11 10.40
N MET A 61 -10.39 8.95 10.94
CA MET A 61 -9.52 9.82 10.14
C MET A 61 -8.57 9.01 9.25
N ARG A 62 -8.05 7.88 9.75
CA ARG A 62 -7.22 6.96 8.94
C ARG A 62 -8.03 6.34 7.80
N PHE A 63 -9.25 5.90 8.07
CA PHE A 63 -10.15 5.36 7.05
C PHE A 63 -10.49 6.39 5.97
N GLU A 64 -10.81 7.63 6.36
CA GLU A 64 -11.09 8.71 5.40
C GLU A 64 -9.89 9.05 4.51
N ARG A 65 -8.67 9.07 5.09
CA ARG A 65 -7.44 9.27 4.32
C ARG A 65 -7.19 8.13 3.34
N LEU A 66 -7.38 6.88 3.79
CA LEU A 66 -7.25 5.71 2.94
C LEU A 66 -8.25 5.77 1.78
N LYS A 67 -9.53 6.05 2.06
CA LYS A 67 -10.57 6.20 1.04
C LYS A 67 -10.18 7.24 -0.02
N LYS A 68 -9.75 8.44 0.39
CA LYS A 68 -9.28 9.49 -0.53
C LYS A 68 -8.10 9.03 -1.40
N SER A 69 -7.17 8.25 -0.83
CA SER A 69 -6.03 7.69 -1.57
C SER A 69 -6.48 6.65 -2.60
N LEU A 70 -7.40 5.76 -2.21
CA LEU A 70 -7.96 4.74 -3.09
C LEU A 70 -8.75 5.35 -4.24
N ASP A 71 -9.56 6.38 -3.99
CA ASP A 71 -10.31 7.06 -5.04
C ASP A 71 -9.38 7.76 -6.05
N LYS A 72 -8.27 8.36 -5.59
CA LYS A 72 -7.24 8.91 -6.48
C LYS A 72 -6.53 7.83 -7.30
N MET A 73 -6.17 6.71 -6.66
CA MET A 73 -5.50 5.59 -7.31
C MET A 73 -6.40 4.90 -8.35
N GLU A 74 -7.70 4.82 -8.08
CA GLU A 74 -8.69 4.32 -9.03
C GLU A 74 -8.83 5.24 -10.25
N ALA A 75 -8.82 6.56 -10.02
CA ALA A 75 -8.88 7.54 -11.10
C ALA A 75 -7.63 7.50 -12.00
N SER A 76 -6.43 7.40 -11.43
CA SER A 76 -5.19 7.28 -12.21
C SER A 76 -5.12 5.95 -12.96
N ALA A 77 -5.59 4.84 -12.36
CA ALA A 77 -5.57 3.52 -13.01
C ALA A 77 -6.43 3.43 -14.28
N LYS A 78 -7.44 4.31 -14.43
CA LYS A 78 -8.26 4.41 -15.66
C LYS A 78 -7.57 5.20 -16.77
N HIS A 79 -6.53 5.96 -16.45
CA HIS A 79 -5.83 6.87 -17.36
C HIS A 79 -4.46 6.34 -17.83
N ASP A 80 -3.92 5.34 -17.14
CA ASP A 80 -2.56 4.79 -17.33
C ASP A 80 -2.45 3.64 -18.35
N ASP A 81 -3.55 3.24 -19.03
CA ASP A 81 -3.44 2.22 -20.10
C ASP A 81 -2.72 2.75 -21.36
N ASP A 82 -2.45 4.07 -21.46
CA ASP A 82 -1.87 4.68 -22.65
C ASP A 82 -0.43 5.22 -22.53
N HIS A 83 0.25 5.28 -21.37
CA HIS A 83 1.67 5.71 -21.39
C HIS A 83 2.58 5.24 -20.23
N LYS A 84 3.54 4.38 -20.61
CA LYS A 84 4.94 4.16 -20.17
C LYS A 84 5.48 4.96 -18.93
N PRO A 85 6.26 4.33 -18.03
CA PRO A 85 6.69 4.93 -16.76
C PRO A 85 7.84 5.94 -16.94
N GLN A 86 7.78 7.06 -16.22
CA GLN A 86 8.96 7.81 -15.81
C GLN A 86 9.07 7.86 -14.28
N SER A 87 10.15 7.25 -13.84
CA SER A 87 10.77 7.29 -12.52
C SER A 87 11.27 8.68 -12.12
N LYS A 88 11.48 8.82 -10.79
CA LYS A 88 12.24 9.84 -10.01
C LYS A 88 11.38 10.91 -9.35
N GLU A 89 11.62 11.37 -8.13
CA GLU A 89 12.52 10.99 -7.03
C GLU A 89 11.95 11.67 -5.77
N GLN A 90 12.30 11.09 -4.63
CA GLN A 90 12.10 11.59 -3.28
C GLN A 90 12.90 12.87 -3.03
N THR A 91 12.32 13.86 -2.34
CA THR A 91 13.06 14.76 -1.45
C THR A 91 12.20 15.13 -0.24
N ASP A 92 12.61 14.61 0.91
CA ASP A 92 12.37 15.13 2.25
C ASP A 92 12.97 16.55 2.33
N GLU A 93 12.19 17.56 2.71
CA GLU A 93 12.71 18.85 3.19
C GLU A 93 11.89 19.25 4.42
N ALA A 94 12.45 18.95 5.58
CA ALA A 94 12.14 19.66 6.80
C ALA A 94 12.66 21.10 6.64
N ASN A 95 11.80 22.10 6.79
CA ASN A 95 12.27 23.45 7.12
C ASN A 95 11.42 24.04 8.24
N THR A 96 12.14 24.51 9.24
CA THR A 96 11.73 25.10 10.51
C THR A 96 11.90 26.59 10.35
N GLU A 97 10.83 27.36 10.53
CA GLU A 97 10.83 28.83 10.61
C GLU A 97 9.72 29.11 11.65
N ASP A 98 9.99 29.26 12.95
CA ASP A 98 10.67 30.37 13.65
C ASP A 98 10.21 31.76 13.19
N GLU A 99 10.31 32.75 14.10
CA GLU A 99 9.74 34.11 14.08
C GLU A 99 8.48 34.26 14.96
N GLY A 100 8.69 34.13 16.27
CA GLY A 100 7.88 34.80 17.26
C GLY A 100 8.35 36.24 17.43
N ASP A 101 7.60 37.20 16.90
CA ASP A 101 7.79 38.62 17.19
C ASP A 101 6.72 39.09 18.18
N ALA A 102 7.13 39.32 19.42
CA ALA A 102 6.35 39.96 20.47
C ALA A 102 7.07 41.26 20.85
N MET A 103 6.78 42.36 20.14
CA MET A 103 7.20 43.69 20.58
C MET A 103 6.44 44.10 21.85
N SER A 104 7.20 44.37 22.92
CA SER A 104 6.78 45.19 24.05
C SER A 104 7.86 46.25 24.30
N ASP A 105 7.49 47.52 24.18
CA ASP A 105 7.91 48.63 25.05
C ASP A 105 6.81 49.71 25.02
#